data_AF-A0A1U8Q1N4-F1
#
_entry.id   AF-A0A1U8Q1N4-F1
#
_cell.length_a   1.000
_cell.length_b   1.000
_cell.length_c   1.000
_cell.angle_alpha   90.00
_cell.angle_beta   90.00
_cell.angle_gamma   90.00
#
_symmetry.space_group_name_H-M   'P 1'
#
loop_
_entity.id
_entity.type
_entity.pdbx_description
1 polymer ?
#
loop_
_entity_poly.entity_id
_entity_poly.type
_entity_poly.pdbx_seq_one_letter_code
_entity_poly.pdbx_strand_id
1 'polypeptide(L)'
;MACKPASTPIDPNHKLGEANENASVDNEMFQRLVGKLIYLAHTRPDIAYAISVISQFMHNPKEVHLQVAHRILHYLKANPGKGILFKRNGGLALEAYTDANYAGSPLDRWSTSGYCTFLGGNLVTWRSKKQNVVARSSAEAEFRAMAQGVCELLWLKIILEDLKIPREEPMKLYCDNNYTRD
;
A
#
# COMPACT_ATOMS: atom_id res chain seq x y z
N MET A 1 -4.00 27.04 -14.26
CA MET A 1 -2.82 26.13 -14.15
C MET A 1 -3.21 24.74 -14.62
N ALA A 2 -3.01 24.46 -15.91
CA ALA A 2 -3.28 23.16 -16.51
C ALA A 2 -2.02 22.29 -16.36
N CYS A 3 -1.98 21.47 -15.32
CA CYS A 3 -0.92 20.47 -15.17
C CYS A 3 -1.32 19.15 -15.82
N LYS A 4 -0.37 18.51 -16.53
CA LYS A 4 -0.61 17.28 -17.29
C LYS A 4 -0.96 16.13 -16.34
N PRO A 5 -2.04 15.36 -16.62
CA PRO A 5 -2.42 14.23 -15.80
C PRO A 5 -1.36 13.12 -15.88
N ALA A 6 -1.07 12.47 -14.75
CA ALA A 6 -0.21 11.29 -14.71
C ALA A 6 -1.08 10.03 -14.78
N SER A 7 -0.66 9.03 -15.57
CA SER A 7 -1.36 7.75 -15.71
C SER A 7 -1.11 6.80 -14.53
N THR A 8 0.02 6.93 -13.86
CA THR A 8 0.39 6.15 -12.67
C THR A 8 0.73 7.06 -11.48
N PRO A 9 0.42 6.63 -10.25
CA PRO A 9 0.68 7.43 -9.05
C PRO A 9 2.18 7.58 -8.77
N ILE A 10 2.99 6.59 -9.14
CA ILE A 10 4.44 6.61 -9.02
C ILE A 10 5.07 5.91 -10.23
N ASP A 11 6.33 6.23 -10.53
CA ASP A 11 7.12 5.51 -11.52
C ASP A 11 7.54 4.15 -10.94
N PRO A 12 7.27 3.01 -11.60
CA PRO A 12 7.71 1.69 -11.14
C PRO A 12 9.22 1.57 -10.92
N ASN A 13 10.04 2.35 -11.64
CA ASN A 13 11.50 2.31 -11.58
C ASN A 13 12.08 3.51 -10.81
N HIS A 14 11.33 4.09 -9.88
CA HIS A 14 11.76 5.29 -9.16
C HIS A 14 13.10 5.09 -8.41
N LYS A 15 14.00 6.07 -8.51
CA LYS A 15 15.29 6.07 -7.79
C LYS A 15 15.37 7.19 -6.74
N LEU A 16 14.42 7.18 -5.81
CA LEU A 16 14.33 8.23 -4.77
C LEU A 16 15.49 8.18 -3.75
N GLY A 17 16.28 7.11 -3.75
CA GLY A 17 17.42 6.94 -2.84
C GLY A 17 18.70 7.69 -3.20
N GLU A 18 18.90 8.04 -4.46
CA GLU A 18 20.16 8.61 -4.95
C GLU A 18 20.16 10.16 -4.87
N ALA A 19 19.19 10.73 -4.16
CA ALA A 19 18.79 12.13 -4.26
C ALA A 19 19.56 13.10 -3.33
N ASN A 20 20.71 12.72 -2.79
CA ASN A 20 21.41 13.48 -1.76
C ASN A 20 21.83 14.89 -2.22
N GLU A 21 22.10 15.06 -3.50
CA GLU A 21 22.54 16.32 -4.12
C GLU A 21 21.38 17.31 -4.38
N ASN A 22 20.13 16.88 -4.24
CA ASN A 22 18.98 17.73 -4.51
C ASN A 22 18.75 18.78 -3.41
N ALA A 23 18.16 19.90 -3.82
CA ALA A 23 17.73 20.96 -2.91
C ALA A 23 16.75 20.42 -1.86
N SER A 24 16.92 20.89 -0.62
CA SER A 24 15.97 20.63 0.47
C SER A 24 14.66 21.34 0.20
N VAL A 25 13.56 20.69 0.61
CA VAL A 25 12.21 21.25 0.56
C VAL A 25 11.79 21.62 1.99
N ASP A 26 10.88 22.58 2.12
CA ASP A 26 10.25 22.88 3.41
C ASP A 26 9.55 21.63 3.99
N ASN A 27 10.04 21.19 5.15
CA ASN A 27 9.55 20.01 5.86
C ASN A 27 8.08 20.13 6.21
N GLU A 28 7.62 21.29 6.70
CA GLU A 28 6.25 21.46 7.17
C GLU A 28 5.27 21.36 6.00
N MET A 29 5.59 22.03 4.89
CA MET A 29 4.81 21.96 3.66
C MET A 29 4.72 20.52 3.14
N PHE A 30 5.85 19.81 3.07
CA PHE A 30 5.88 18.44 2.59
C PHE A 30 5.10 17.49 3.50
N GLN A 31 5.32 17.56 4.83
CA GLN A 31 4.61 16.74 5.81
C GLN A 31 3.11 16.98 5.77
N ARG A 32 2.67 18.24 5.65
CA ARG A 32 1.26 18.59 5.52
C ARG A 32 0.64 18.01 4.26
N LEU A 33 1.36 18.04 3.14
CA LEU A 33 0.91 17.44 1.88
C LEU A 33 0.81 15.91 2.00
N VAL A 34 1.86 15.25 2.47
CA VAL A 34 1.90 13.80 2.64
C VAL A 34 0.85 13.34 3.63
N GLY A 35 0.61 14.06 4.73
CA GLY A 35 -0.45 13.77 5.70
C GLY A 35 -1.84 13.75 5.08
N LYS A 36 -2.15 14.72 4.21
CA LYS A 36 -3.42 14.73 3.45
C LYS A 36 -3.52 13.54 2.50
N LEU A 37 -2.42 13.17 1.86
CA LEU A 37 -2.37 12.00 0.97
C LEU A 37 -2.50 10.67 1.73
N ILE A 38 -1.94 10.56 2.93
CA ILE A 38 -2.12 9.41 3.83
C ILE A 38 -3.60 9.26 4.18
N TYR A 39 -4.28 10.36 4.51
CA TYR A 39 -5.72 10.33 4.75
C TYR A 39 -6.48 9.81 3.52
N LEU A 40 -6.18 10.33 2.33
CA LEU A 40 -6.80 9.86 1.08
C LEU A 40 -6.52 8.38 0.78
N ALA A 41 -5.34 7.86 1.11
CA ALA A 41 -4.98 6.47 0.89
C ALA A 41 -5.88 5.47 1.64
N HIS A 42 -6.60 5.91 2.68
CA HIS A 42 -7.63 5.12 3.38
C HIS A 42 -8.93 4.96 2.60
N THR A 43 -9.11 5.66 1.48
CA THR A 43 -10.24 5.49 0.54
C THR A 43 -9.78 5.22 -0.90
N ARG A 44 -8.47 5.35 -1.16
CA ARG A 44 -7.82 5.21 -2.46
C ARG A 44 -6.68 4.19 -2.37
N PRO A 45 -6.99 2.87 -2.42
CA PRO A 45 -5.97 1.82 -2.35
C PRO A 45 -4.95 1.92 -3.50
N ASP A 46 -5.36 2.47 -4.63
CA ASP A 46 -4.53 2.64 -5.82
C ASP A 46 -3.33 3.58 -5.61
N ILE A 47 -3.33 4.44 -4.58
CA ILE A 47 -2.18 5.29 -4.24
C ILE A 47 -1.39 4.78 -3.03
N ALA A 48 -1.86 3.74 -2.33
CA ALA A 48 -1.32 3.33 -1.02
C ALA A 48 0.18 3.02 -1.07
N TYR A 49 0.65 2.37 -2.14
CA TYR A 49 2.07 2.11 -2.36
C TYR A 49 2.88 3.40 -2.55
N ALA A 50 2.43 4.30 -3.43
CA ALA A 50 3.12 5.57 -3.67
C ALA A 50 3.25 6.40 -2.39
N ILE A 51 2.20 6.37 -1.55
CA ILE A 51 2.21 7.04 -0.24
C ILE A 51 3.18 6.37 0.73
N SER A 52 3.23 5.04 0.78
CA SER A 52 4.17 4.31 1.66
C SER A 52 5.64 4.59 1.28
N VAL A 53 5.92 4.83 0.00
CA VAL A 53 7.24 5.25 -0.48
C VAL A 53 7.59 6.67 -0.05
N ILE A 54 6.78 7.67 -0.40
CA ILE A 54 7.11 9.08 -0.11
C ILE A 54 7.13 9.40 1.39
N SER A 55 6.36 8.66 2.19
CA SER A 55 6.28 8.83 3.65
C SER A 55 7.63 8.58 4.34
N GLN A 56 8.54 7.84 3.70
CA GLN A 56 9.89 7.56 4.24
C GLN A 56 10.76 8.82 4.32
N PHE A 57 10.45 9.85 3.52
CA PHE A 57 11.26 11.05 3.39
C PHE A 57 10.71 12.24 4.18
N MET A 58 9.76 12.02 5.10
CA MET A 58 9.12 13.10 5.87
C MET A 58 10.08 13.89 6.78
N HIS A 59 11.21 13.31 7.20
CA HIS A 59 12.19 13.99 8.05
C HIS A 59 13.15 14.91 7.28
N ASN A 60 13.45 14.59 6.02
CA ASN A 60 14.39 15.34 5.19
C ASN A 60 13.97 15.27 3.70
N PRO A 61 12.85 15.90 3.33
CA PRO A 61 12.37 15.94 1.96
C PRO A 61 13.30 16.74 1.04
N LYS A 62 13.35 16.29 -0.21
CA LYS A 62 14.14 16.86 -1.30
C LYS A 62 13.22 17.16 -2.47
N GLU A 63 13.67 17.98 -3.40
CA GLU A 63 12.86 18.39 -4.54
C GLU A 63 12.28 17.20 -5.33
N VAL A 64 13.05 16.14 -5.51
CA VAL A 64 12.55 14.91 -6.16
C VAL A 64 11.42 14.21 -5.39
N HIS A 65 11.42 14.28 -4.06
CA HIS A 65 10.32 13.71 -3.25
C HIS A 65 9.05 14.54 -3.43
N LEU A 66 9.19 15.88 -3.49
CA LEU A 66 8.08 16.79 -3.76
C LEU A 66 7.51 16.58 -5.17
N GLN A 67 8.37 16.36 -6.16
CA GLN A 67 7.94 16.03 -7.53
C GLN A 67 7.09 14.75 -7.59
N VAL A 68 7.44 13.72 -6.82
CA VAL A 68 6.61 12.52 -6.70
C VAL A 68 5.28 12.81 -6.01
N ALA A 69 5.29 13.59 -4.92
CA ALA A 69 4.04 14.03 -4.27
C ALA A 69 3.13 14.78 -5.25
N HIS A 70 3.67 15.67 -6.08
CA HIS A 70 2.94 16.36 -7.13
C HIS A 70 2.45 15.41 -8.23
N ARG A 71 3.23 14.40 -8.61
CA ARG A 71 2.77 13.37 -9.56
C ARG A 71 1.54 12.63 -9.04
N ILE A 72 1.50 12.28 -7.76
CA ILE A 72 0.33 11.64 -7.13
C ILE A 72 -0.89 12.57 -7.22
N LEU A 73 -0.71 13.88 -6.98
CA LEU A 73 -1.79 14.86 -7.14
C LEU A 73 -2.29 14.93 -8.59
N HIS A 74 -1.40 14.87 -9.59
CA HIS A 74 -1.81 14.84 -11.01
C HIS A 74 -2.59 13.58 -11.35
N TYR A 75 -2.19 12.43 -10.80
CA TYR A 75 -2.92 11.18 -10.97
C TYR A 75 -4.31 11.24 -10.33
N LEU A 76 -4.42 11.79 -9.12
CA LEU A 76 -5.70 11.98 -8.44
C LEU A 76 -6.63 12.93 -9.20
N LYS A 77 -6.09 14.04 -9.70
CA LYS A 77 -6.82 15.01 -10.53
C LYS A 77 -7.38 14.38 -11.81
N ALA A 78 -6.65 13.44 -12.41
CA ALA A 78 -7.09 12.71 -13.60
C ALA A 78 -8.19 11.69 -13.31
N ASN A 79 -8.30 11.22 -12.06
CA ASN A 79 -9.18 10.13 -11.65
C ASN A 79 -10.05 10.50 -10.43
N PRO A 80 -10.86 11.57 -10.47
CA PRO A 80 -11.64 12.01 -9.31
C PRO A 80 -12.73 11.01 -8.91
N GLY A 81 -13.34 10.31 -9.88
CA GLY A 81 -14.39 9.32 -9.64
C GLY A 81 -13.90 7.90 -9.31
N LYS A 82 -12.58 7.68 -9.29
CA LYS A 82 -12.01 6.36 -8.97
C LYS A 82 -12.03 6.18 -7.46
N GLY A 83 -12.59 5.07 -7.00
CA GLY A 83 -12.73 4.74 -5.59
C GLY A 83 -13.14 3.28 -5.39
N ILE A 84 -13.58 2.96 -4.17
CA ILE A 84 -14.00 1.61 -3.80
C ILE A 84 -15.50 1.45 -4.09
N LEU A 85 -15.85 0.38 -4.78
CA LEU A 85 -17.23 0.04 -5.09
C LEU A 85 -17.67 -1.14 -4.23
N PHE A 86 -18.61 -0.88 -3.32
CA PHE A 86 -19.27 -1.93 -2.56
C PHE A 86 -20.48 -2.45 -3.33
N LYS A 87 -20.55 -3.76 -3.52
CA LYS A 87 -21.67 -4.46 -4.13
C LYS A 87 -22.26 -5.43 -3.12
N ARG A 88 -23.58 -5.58 -3.16
CA ARG A 88 -24.25 -6.65 -2.43
C ARG A 88 -23.94 -7.96 -3.13
N ASN A 89 -23.05 -8.74 -2.53
CA ASN A 89 -22.74 -10.08 -2.95
C ASN A 89 -23.46 -11.06 -2.00
N GLY A 90 -23.84 -12.24 -2.49
CA GLY A 90 -24.68 -13.19 -1.76
C GLY A 90 -24.02 -13.91 -0.58
N GLY A 91 -22.81 -13.51 -0.17
CA GLY A 91 -22.04 -14.19 0.87
C GLY A 91 -21.08 -13.26 1.61
N LEU A 92 -20.48 -13.78 2.67
CA LEU A 92 -19.58 -13.08 3.59
C LEU A 92 -18.21 -13.77 3.69
N ALA A 93 -17.77 -14.37 2.58
CA ALA A 93 -16.43 -14.93 2.46
C ALA A 93 -15.38 -13.88 2.85
N LEU A 94 -14.46 -14.23 3.75
CA LEU A 94 -13.34 -13.35 4.10
C LEU A 94 -12.08 -13.89 3.45
N GLU A 95 -11.51 -13.09 2.57
CA GLU A 95 -10.39 -13.46 1.72
C GLU A 95 -9.29 -12.40 1.87
N ALA A 96 -8.04 -12.80 1.97
CA ALA A 96 -6.91 -11.89 1.96
C ALA A 96 -5.92 -12.26 0.87
N TYR A 97 -5.32 -11.25 0.26
CA TYR A 97 -4.22 -11.39 -0.68
C TYR A 97 -3.01 -10.70 -0.08
N THR A 98 -1.86 -11.35 -0.14
CA THR A 98 -0.58 -10.82 0.32
C THR A 98 0.43 -10.85 -0.81
N ASP A 99 1.28 -9.83 -0.82
CA ASP A 99 2.35 -9.65 -1.79
C ASP A 99 3.58 -9.09 -1.07
N ALA A 100 4.79 -9.53 -1.44
CA ALA A 100 6.01 -8.96 -0.94
C ALA A 100 7.00 -8.64 -2.06
N ASN A 101 7.33 -7.35 -2.20
CA ASN A 101 8.41 -6.94 -3.07
C ASN A 101 9.76 -7.06 -2.34
N TYR A 102 10.49 -8.14 -2.59
CA TYR A 102 11.80 -8.41 -1.97
C TYR A 102 12.87 -7.42 -2.40
N ALA A 103 13.58 -6.83 -1.43
CA ALA A 103 14.70 -5.90 -1.67
C ALA A 103 14.39 -4.71 -2.62
N GLY A 104 13.11 -4.35 -2.78
CA GLY A 104 12.67 -3.34 -3.76
C GLY A 104 13.05 -1.90 -3.43
N SER A 105 13.64 -1.62 -2.25
CA SER A 105 14.13 -0.29 -1.88
C SER A 105 15.63 -0.16 -2.21
N PRO A 106 16.03 0.72 -3.16
CA PRO A 106 17.44 0.91 -3.54
C PRO A 106 18.33 1.39 -2.38
N LEU A 107 17.77 2.11 -1.41
CA LEU A 107 18.48 2.63 -0.24
C LEU A 107 18.94 1.54 0.73
N ASP A 108 17.98 0.77 1.26
CA ASP A 108 18.23 -0.09 2.43
C ASP A 108 18.06 -1.59 2.13
N ARG A 109 17.71 -1.95 0.88
CA ARG A 109 17.30 -3.30 0.46
C ARG A 109 16.18 -3.92 1.31
N TRP A 110 15.35 -3.08 1.96
CA TRP A 110 14.19 -3.56 2.69
C TRP A 110 13.05 -3.92 1.72
N SER A 111 12.39 -5.02 2.02
CA SER A 111 11.22 -5.46 1.28
C SER A 111 10.01 -4.60 1.61
N THR A 112 9.06 -4.51 0.68
CA THR A 112 7.75 -3.88 0.92
C THR A 112 6.69 -4.97 0.96
N SER A 113 5.94 -5.06 2.06
CA SER A 113 4.80 -5.97 2.17
C SER A 113 3.51 -5.22 1.85
N GLY A 114 2.69 -5.85 1.02
CA GLY A 114 1.33 -5.45 0.74
C GLY A 114 0.33 -6.50 1.24
N TYR A 115 -0.84 -6.05 1.65
CA TYR A 115 -2.00 -6.92 1.74
C TYR A 115 -3.27 -6.17 1.35
N CYS A 116 -4.29 -6.92 0.94
CA CYS A 116 -5.66 -6.45 0.85
C CYS A 116 -6.61 -7.57 1.30
N THR A 117 -7.67 -7.19 2.03
CA THR A 117 -8.69 -8.13 2.49
C THR A 117 -10.05 -7.75 1.94
N PHE A 118 -10.82 -8.79 1.61
CA PHE A 118 -12.14 -8.70 1.00
C PHE A 118 -13.15 -9.39 1.90
N LEU A 119 -14.31 -8.75 2.09
CA LEU A 119 -15.48 -9.31 2.74
C LEU A 119 -16.61 -9.43 1.74
N GLY A 120 -17.04 -10.65 1.46
CA GLY A 120 -18.05 -10.95 0.45
C GLY A 120 -17.68 -10.32 -0.89
N GLY A 121 -16.43 -10.44 -1.34
CA GLY A 121 -15.96 -9.84 -2.60
C GLY A 121 -15.78 -8.32 -2.61
N ASN A 122 -15.96 -7.63 -1.48
CA ASN A 122 -15.72 -6.19 -1.36
C ASN A 122 -14.43 -5.89 -0.61
N LEU A 123 -13.58 -5.02 -1.14
CA LEU A 123 -12.34 -4.60 -0.48
C LEU A 123 -12.67 -3.82 0.80
N VAL A 124 -12.22 -4.32 1.96
CA VAL A 124 -12.48 -3.71 3.27
C VAL A 124 -11.24 -3.16 3.94
N THR A 125 -10.08 -3.79 3.76
CA THR A 125 -8.81 -3.29 4.31
C THR A 125 -7.67 -3.52 3.32
N TRP A 126 -6.65 -2.67 3.40
CA TRP A 126 -5.43 -2.81 2.62
C TRP A 126 -4.31 -2.06 3.30
N ARG A 127 -3.07 -2.46 2.99
CA ARG A 127 -1.88 -1.76 3.44
C ARG A 127 -0.74 -2.04 2.50
N SER A 128 0.14 -1.05 2.33
CA SER A 128 1.46 -1.22 1.75
C SER A 128 2.46 -0.63 2.74
N LYS A 129 3.45 -1.41 3.16
CA LYS A 129 4.39 -1.00 4.20
C LYS A 129 5.78 -1.60 3.97
N LYS A 130 6.81 -0.77 4.09
CA LYS A 130 8.21 -1.21 4.12
C LYS A 130 8.45 -2.05 5.38
N GLN A 131 9.11 -3.20 5.23
CA GLN A 131 9.48 -4.05 6.36
C GLN A 131 10.56 -3.37 7.20
N ASN A 132 10.46 -3.50 8.53
CA ASN A 132 11.42 -2.91 9.46
C ASN A 132 12.72 -3.75 9.59
N VAL A 133 12.78 -4.91 8.93
CA VAL A 133 13.91 -5.85 9.00
C VAL A 133 14.27 -6.26 7.58
N VAL A 134 15.58 -6.37 7.32
CA VAL A 134 16.11 -6.90 6.06
C VAL A 134 15.73 -8.39 5.97
N ALA A 135 14.87 -8.74 5.01
CA ALA A 135 14.64 -10.13 4.67
C ALA A 135 15.90 -10.71 4.00
N ARG A 136 16.26 -11.94 4.37
CA ARG A 136 17.42 -12.66 3.82
C ARG A 136 17.05 -13.45 2.55
N SER A 137 15.76 -13.63 2.29
CA SER A 137 15.23 -14.22 1.05
C SER A 137 13.86 -13.64 0.70
N SER A 138 13.44 -13.83 -0.55
CA SER A 138 12.08 -13.51 -1.00
C SER A 138 11.04 -14.31 -0.22
N ALA A 139 11.27 -15.60 0.03
CA ALA A 139 10.40 -16.44 0.86
C ALA A 139 10.19 -15.88 2.27
N GLU A 140 11.24 -15.33 2.90
CA GLU A 140 11.13 -14.70 4.22
C GLU A 140 10.35 -13.38 4.17
N ALA A 141 10.44 -12.64 3.06
CA ALA A 141 9.64 -11.43 2.86
C ALA A 141 8.15 -11.76 2.65
N GLU A 142 7.85 -12.80 1.86
CA GLU A 142 6.50 -13.33 1.65
C GLU A 142 5.88 -13.84 2.94
N PHE A 143 6.64 -14.61 3.74
CA PHE A 143 6.16 -15.11 5.02
C PHE A 143 5.77 -13.98 5.99
N ARG A 144 6.53 -12.88 5.99
CA ARG A 144 6.17 -11.68 6.75
C ARG A 144 4.91 -10.99 6.22
N ALA A 145 4.73 -10.93 4.91
CA ALA A 145 3.50 -10.39 4.32
C ALA A 145 2.28 -11.26 4.70
N MET A 146 2.41 -12.59 4.62
CA MET A 146 1.41 -13.54 5.08
C MET A 146 1.07 -13.34 6.56
N ALA A 147 2.07 -13.21 7.44
CA ALA A 147 1.84 -12.97 8.85
C ALA A 147 1.02 -11.68 9.11
N GLN A 148 1.31 -10.60 8.38
CA GLN A 148 0.51 -9.36 8.45
C GLN A 148 -0.92 -9.59 7.95
N GLY A 149 -1.10 -10.29 6.82
CA GLY A 149 -2.42 -10.61 6.27
C GLY A 149 -3.27 -11.47 7.21
N VAL A 150 -2.67 -12.47 7.86
CA VAL A 150 -3.35 -13.31 8.86
C VAL A 150 -3.78 -12.50 10.08
N CYS A 151 -2.92 -11.62 10.59
CA CYS A 151 -3.29 -10.73 11.71
C CYS A 151 -4.50 -9.86 11.36
N GLU A 152 -4.55 -9.32 10.15
CA GLU A 152 -5.69 -8.54 9.67
C GLU A 152 -6.97 -9.38 9.54
N LEU A 153 -6.86 -10.60 8.99
CA LEU A 153 -7.99 -11.53 8.89
C LEU A 153 -8.56 -11.88 10.28
N LEU A 154 -7.69 -12.14 11.25
CA LEU A 154 -8.09 -12.43 12.63
C LEU A 154 -8.77 -11.23 13.28
N TRP A 155 -8.26 -10.03 13.06
CA TRP A 155 -8.89 -8.80 13.56
C TRP A 155 -10.29 -8.59 12.96
N LEU A 156 -10.44 -8.77 11.65
CA LEU A 156 -11.75 -8.70 10.99
C LEU A 156 -12.71 -9.79 11.46
N LYS A 157 -12.21 -11.00 11.72
CA LYS A 157 -13.02 -12.07 12.31
C LYS A 157 -13.62 -11.64 13.65
N ILE A 158 -12.80 -11.09 14.55
CA ILE A 158 -13.25 -10.62 15.87
C ILE A 158 -14.33 -9.53 15.72
N ILE A 159 -14.13 -8.57 14.82
CA ILE A 159 -15.13 -7.52 14.56
C ILE A 159 -16.45 -8.10 14.05
N LEU A 160 -16.40 -9.07 13.13
CA LEU A 160 -17.61 -9.69 12.61
C LEU A 160 -18.37 -10.49 13.69
N GLU A 161 -17.64 -11.15 14.58
CA GLU A 161 -18.21 -11.86 15.73
C GLU A 161 -18.85 -10.89 16.74
N ASP A 162 -18.22 -9.75 17.01
CA ASP A 162 -18.76 -8.68 17.86
C ASP A 162 -20.04 -8.09 17.27
N LEU A 163 -20.07 -7.91 15.95
CA LEU A 163 -21.24 -7.46 15.18
C LEU A 163 -22.34 -8.53 15.03
N LYS A 164 -22.16 -9.73 15.61
CA LYS A 164 -23.10 -10.87 15.54
C LYS A 164 -23.40 -11.32 14.11
N ILE A 165 -22.43 -11.19 13.22
CA ILE A 165 -22.52 -11.63 11.83
C ILE A 165 -22.09 -13.11 11.77
N PRO A 166 -23.01 -14.05 11.48
CA PRO A 166 -22.67 -15.46 11.42
C PRO A 166 -21.70 -15.74 10.26
N ARG A 167 -20.73 -16.62 10.50
CA ARG A 167 -19.76 -17.04 9.50
C ARG A 167 -19.78 -18.55 9.38
N GLU A 168 -20.12 -19.03 8.19
CA GLU A 168 -20.15 -20.47 7.88
C GLU A 168 -18.88 -20.90 7.11
N GLU A 169 -18.19 -19.96 6.47
CA GLU A 169 -17.06 -20.24 5.59
C GLU A 169 -15.70 -19.95 6.24
N PRO A 170 -14.67 -20.77 5.96
CA PRO A 170 -13.30 -20.53 6.43
C PRO A 170 -12.71 -19.27 5.78
N MET A 171 -11.77 -18.63 6.50
CA MET A 171 -10.99 -17.50 5.96
C MET A 171 -9.95 -18.04 4.98
N LYS A 172 -9.81 -17.38 3.82
CA LYS A 172 -8.82 -17.75 2.80
C LYS A 172 -7.70 -16.72 2.76
N LEU A 173 -6.46 -17.20 2.65
CA LEU A 173 -5.28 -16.37 2.42
C LEU A 173 -4.63 -16.83 1.13
N TYR A 174 -4.44 -15.89 0.22
CA TYR A 174 -3.76 -16.07 -1.06
C TYR A 174 -2.42 -15.33 -0.99
N CYS A 175 -1.35 -16.00 -1.39
CA CYS A 175 0.00 -15.44 -1.45
C CYS A 175 0.58 -15.80 -2.81
N ASP A 176 1.21 -14.84 -3.50
CA ASP A 176 1.89 -15.10 -4.78
C ASP A 176 3.26 -15.75 -4.52
N ASN A 177 3.24 -17.03 -4.16
CA ASN A 177 4.47 -17.77 -3.90
C ASN A 177 4.95 -18.39 -5.22
N ASN A 178 5.83 -17.68 -5.93
CA ASN A 178 6.46 -18.17 -7.17
C ASN A 178 7.38 -19.41 -7.00
N TYR A 179 7.39 -20.04 -5.81
CA TYR A 179 8.23 -21.20 -5.48
C TYR A 179 7.58 -22.57 -5.79
N THR A 180 6.34 -22.63 -6.25
CA THR A 180 5.71 -23.86 -6.76
C THR A 180 5.56 -23.79 -8.27
N ARG A 181 6.68 -23.88 -8.98
CA ARG A 181 6.73 -24.43 -10.34
C ARG A 181 7.60 -25.67 -10.26
N ASP A 182 6.96 -26.82 -10.14
CA ASP A 182 7.57 -28.12 -10.45
C ASP A 182 7.98 -28.18 -11.93
#